data_AF-A0A8J2PHZ0-F1
#
_entry.id   AF-A0A8J2PHZ0-F1
#
_cell.length_a   1.000
_cell.length_b   1.000
_cell.length_c   1.000
_cell.angle_alpha   90.00
_cell.angle_beta   90.00
_cell.angle_gamma   90.00
#
_symmetry.space_group_name_H-M   'P 1'
#
loop_
_entity.id
_entity.type
_entity.pdbx_description
1 polymer ?
#
loop_
_entity_poly.entity_id
_entity_poly.type
_entity_poly.pdbx_seq_one_letter_code
_entity_poly.pdbx_strand_id
1 'polypeptide(L)'
;MEIVEFDGAIHGITLASGQEWQEQRRFTFRHLRDFGFGKNYMEELIQEEVDELLGWLKYLGNNPVCLNTKFTLAVVNSLWRIITGKRFDHSDPKLLGIFESFFMANRNHGRNILPE
;
A
#
# COMPACT_ATOMS: atom_id res chain seq x y z
N MET A 1 3.28 26.84 0.37
CA MET A 1 3.75 25.46 0.19
C MET A 1 4.97 25.58 -0.69
N GLU A 2 6.15 25.62 -0.09
CA GLU A 2 7.40 25.74 -0.84
C GLU A 2 7.55 24.50 -1.72
N ILE A 3 7.73 24.75 -3.02
CA ILE A 3 8.11 23.73 -3.97
C ILE A 3 9.58 23.45 -3.65
N VAL A 4 9.83 22.38 -2.91
CA VAL A 4 11.17 21.86 -2.67
C VAL A 4 11.76 21.52 -4.03
N GLU A 5 12.84 22.20 -4.42
CA GLU A 5 13.65 21.84 -5.58
C GLU A 5 14.09 20.39 -5.44
N PHE A 6 13.61 19.52 -6.33
CA PHE A 6 14.11 18.16 -6.46
C PHE A 6 15.41 18.24 -7.26
N ASP A 7 16.56 17.99 -6.60
CA ASP A 7 17.94 18.05 -7.13
C ASP A 7 18.25 17.05 -8.28
N GLY A 8 17.24 16.57 -9.02
CA GLY A 8 17.39 15.47 -9.98
C GLY A 8 17.80 14.13 -9.35
N ALA A 9 18.16 14.12 -8.07
CA ALA A 9 18.52 12.93 -7.31
C ALA A 9 17.30 12.04 -7.06
N ILE A 10 17.56 10.74 -7.06
CA ILE A 10 16.55 9.72 -6.81
C ILE A 10 16.40 9.56 -5.30
N HIS A 11 15.28 10.03 -4.76
CA HIS A 11 14.97 9.97 -3.33
C HIS A 11 13.98 8.84 -3.02
N GLY A 12 13.86 8.50 -1.74
CA GLY A 12 12.86 7.56 -1.25
C GLY A 12 13.41 6.17 -0.93
N ILE A 13 12.69 5.45 -0.07
CA ILE A 13 13.12 4.15 0.47
C ILE A 13 13.27 3.04 -0.58
N THR A 14 12.66 3.21 -1.76
CA THR A 14 12.66 2.20 -2.83
C THR A 14 13.74 2.41 -3.88
N LEU A 15 14.08 3.66 -4.19
CA LEU A 15 14.94 4.01 -5.33
C LEU A 15 16.23 4.74 -4.93
N ALA A 16 16.29 5.36 -3.74
CA ALA A 16 17.51 5.97 -3.24
C ALA A 16 18.58 4.90 -2.93
N SER A 17 19.83 5.33 -2.83
CA SER A 17 20.96 4.47 -2.49
C SER A 17 21.89 5.13 -1.47
N GLY A 18 22.89 4.38 -0.97
CA GLY A 18 23.87 4.92 -0.04
C GLY A 18 23.28 5.31 1.33
N GLN A 19 23.82 6.37 1.93
CA GLN A 19 23.47 6.79 3.29
C GLN A 19 22.02 7.29 3.39
N GLU A 20 21.53 8.01 2.39
CA GLU A 20 20.15 8.51 2.37
C GLU A 20 19.13 7.37 2.48
N TRP A 21 19.31 6.31 1.68
CA TRP A 21 18.45 5.12 1.75
C TRP A 21 18.50 4.46 3.12
N GLN A 22 19.69 4.35 3.74
CA GLN A 22 19.81 3.75 5.07
C GLN A 22 19.08 4.56 6.14
N GLU A 23 19.16 5.88 6.08
CA GLU A 23 18.49 6.79 7.01
C GLU A 23 16.97 6.75 6.82
N GLN A 24 16.48 6.87 5.58
CA GLN A 24 15.05 6.79 5.26
C GLN A 24 14.46 5.43 5.62
N ARG A 25 15.19 4.33 5.36
CA ARG A 25 14.78 2.98 5.75
C ARG A 25 14.66 2.86 7.26
N ARG A 26 15.68 3.29 8.02
CA ARG A 26 15.68 3.22 9.49
C ARG A 26 14.57 4.07 10.09
N PHE A 27 14.38 5.29 9.57
CA PHE A 27 13.33 6.20 9.98
C PHE A 27 11.95 5.57 9.76
N THR A 28 11.67 5.11 8.53
CA THR A 28 10.38 4.52 8.16
C THR A 28 10.05 3.29 9.00
N PHE A 29 10.97 2.34 9.12
CA PHE A 29 10.73 1.11 9.90
C PHE A 29 10.48 1.38 11.39
N ARG A 30 11.15 2.39 11.97
CA ARG A 30 10.90 2.80 13.36
C ARG A 30 9.46 3.29 13.51
N HIS A 31 9.05 4.25 12.68
CA HIS A 31 7.71 4.83 12.77
C HIS A 31 6.61 3.82 12.47
N LEU A 32 6.80 2.95 11.47
CA LEU A 32 5.83 1.88 11.19
C LEU A 32 5.62 0.99 12.41
N ARG A 33 6.71 0.57 13.09
CA ARG A 33 6.60 -0.21 14.34
C ARG A 33 5.88 0.56 15.44
N ASP A 34 6.12 1.86 15.55
CA ASP A 34 5.46 2.71 16.55
C ASP A 34 3.95 2.80 16.26
N PHE A 35 3.54 2.85 15.00
CA PHE A 35 2.14 2.79 14.55
C PHE A 35 1.51 1.39 14.55
N GLY A 36 2.24 0.38 15.04
CA GLY A 36 1.68 -0.97 15.24
C GLY A 36 1.95 -1.96 14.11
N PHE A 37 2.79 -1.61 13.12
CA PHE A 37 3.29 -2.57 12.14
C PHE A 37 4.02 -3.72 12.85
N GLY A 38 3.62 -4.96 12.54
CA GLY A 38 4.17 -6.17 13.15
C GLY A 38 3.77 -6.39 14.62
N LYS A 39 2.72 -5.70 15.09
CA LYS A 39 2.11 -5.90 16.42
C LYS A 39 0.65 -6.37 16.25
N ASN A 40 0.00 -6.78 17.35
CA ASN A 40 -1.40 -7.21 17.37
C ASN A 40 -2.36 -6.20 16.71
N TYR A 41 -2.07 -4.89 16.83
CA TYR A 41 -2.86 -3.86 16.16
C TYR A 41 -2.94 -4.08 14.65
N MET A 42 -1.82 -4.39 13.97
CA MET A 42 -1.84 -4.69 12.54
C MET A 42 -2.67 -5.93 12.20
N GLU A 43 -2.66 -6.94 13.06
CA GLU A 43 -3.49 -8.14 12.91
C GLU A 43 -4.98 -7.80 12.98
N GLU A 44 -5.39 -6.98 13.96
CA GLU A 44 -6.77 -6.49 14.08
C GLU A 44 -7.22 -5.75 12.81
N LEU A 45 -6.39 -4.85 12.29
CA LEU A 45 -6.68 -4.11 11.05
C LEU A 45 -6.87 -5.05 9.85
N ILE A 46 -6.01 -6.07 9.72
CA ILE A 46 -6.08 -7.05 8.64
C ILE A 46 -7.33 -7.92 8.80
N GLN A 47 -7.65 -8.33 10.02
CA GLN A 47 -8.82 -9.17 10.29
C GLN A 47 -10.12 -8.46 9.90
N GLU A 48 -10.24 -7.16 10.16
CA GLU A 48 -11.39 -6.37 9.72
C GLU A 48 -11.56 -6.37 8.18
N GLU A 49 -10.47 -6.26 7.42
CA GLU A 49 -10.53 -6.32 5.95
C GLU A 49 -10.83 -7.73 5.45
N VAL A 50 -10.37 -8.77 6.15
CA VAL A 50 -10.73 -10.17 5.86
C VAL A 50 -12.22 -10.40 6.07
N ASP A 51 -12.78 -9.91 7.17
CA ASP A 51 -14.20 -10.08 7.48
C ASP A 51 -15.10 -9.41 6.42
N GLU A 52 -14.71 -8.22 5.94
CA GLU A 52 -15.40 -7.55 4.83
C GLU A 52 -15.30 -8.33 3.52
N LEU A 53 -14.12 -8.84 3.17
CA LEU A 53 -13.93 -9.68 1.99
C LEU A 53 -14.78 -10.95 2.05
N LEU A 54 -14.83 -11.61 3.21
CA LEU A 54 -15.67 -12.79 3.43
C LEU A 54 -17.16 -12.45 3.32
N GLY A 55 -17.59 -11.29 3.83
CA GLY A 55 -18.95 -10.79 3.68
C GLY A 55 -19.32 -10.60 2.21
N TRP A 56 -18.44 -9.98 1.44
CA TRP A 56 -18.62 -9.77 -0.01
C TRP A 56 -18.68 -11.10 -0.78
N LEU A 57 -17.81 -12.06 -0.46
CA LEU A 57 -17.84 -13.38 -1.09
C LEU A 57 -19.13 -14.14 -0.80
N LYS A 58 -19.61 -14.11 0.44
CA LYS A 58 -20.90 -14.71 0.82
C LYS A 58 -22.06 -14.11 0.04
N TYR A 59 -22.05 -12.79 -0.18
CA TYR A 59 -23.06 -12.10 -0.97
C TYR A 59 -23.06 -12.56 -2.45
N LEU A 60 -21.89 -12.84 -3.01
CA LEU A 60 -21.77 -13.31 -4.40
C LEU A 60 -22.18 -14.77 -4.61
N GLY A 61 -22.24 -15.57 -3.53
CA GLY A 61 -22.62 -16.98 -3.60
C GLY A 61 -21.65 -17.82 -4.44
N ASN A 62 -22.18 -18.72 -5.26
CA ASN A 62 -21.39 -19.66 -6.07
C ASN A 62 -20.96 -19.11 -7.45
N ASN A 63 -21.00 -17.80 -7.65
CA ASN A 63 -20.59 -17.21 -8.91
C ASN A 63 -19.06 -17.21 -9.04
N PRO A 64 -18.50 -17.38 -10.26
CA PRO A 64 -17.09 -17.14 -10.52
C PRO A 64 -16.73 -15.67 -10.28
N VAL A 65 -15.64 -15.42 -9.55
CA VAL A 65 -15.27 -14.07 -9.12
C VAL A 65 -13.79 -13.83 -9.33
N CYS A 66 -13.44 -12.68 -9.90
CA CYS A 66 -12.05 -12.22 -9.96
C CYS A 66 -11.68 -11.53 -8.64
N LEU A 67 -10.85 -12.17 -7.83
CA LEU A 67 -10.47 -11.67 -6.50
C LEU A 67 -9.41 -10.56 -6.54
N ASN A 68 -8.69 -10.41 -7.65
CA ASN A 68 -7.46 -9.61 -7.71
C ASN A 68 -7.68 -8.15 -7.24
N THR A 69 -8.73 -7.50 -7.76
CA THR A 69 -9.04 -6.11 -7.40
C THR A 69 -9.45 -5.98 -5.94
N LYS A 70 -10.40 -6.79 -5.47
CA LYS A 70 -10.90 -6.71 -4.08
C LYS A 70 -9.83 -7.05 -3.05
N PHE A 71 -9.03 -8.08 -3.32
CA PHE A 71 -7.92 -8.47 -2.46
C PHE A 71 -6.87 -7.36 -2.38
N THR A 72 -6.52 -6.74 -3.51
CA THR A 72 -5.56 -5.64 -3.51
C THR A 72 -6.08 -4.41 -2.76
N LEU A 73 -7.38 -4.08 -2.91
CA LEU A 73 -7.98 -2.97 -2.17
C LEU A 73 -7.89 -3.20 -0.65
N ALA A 74 -8.17 -4.42 -0.17
CA ALA A 74 -8.02 -4.78 1.24
C ALA A 74 -6.58 -4.60 1.76
N VAL A 75 -5.57 -5.01 0.96
CA VAL A 75 -4.15 -4.82 1.31
C VAL A 75 -3.79 -3.34 1.38
N VAL A 76 -4.20 -2.55 0.37
CA VAL A 76 -3.93 -1.11 0.33
C VAL A 76 -4.60 -0.41 1.51
N ASN A 77 -5.85 -0.77 1.83
CA ASN A 77 -6.60 -0.17 2.93
C ASN A 77 -5.99 -0.51 4.30
N SER A 78 -5.51 -1.75 4.49
CA SER A 78 -4.76 -2.18 5.68
C SER A 78 -3.51 -1.32 5.88
N LEU A 79 -2.69 -1.17 4.83
CA LEU A 79 -1.49 -0.34 4.88
C LEU A 79 -1.82 1.14 5.10
N TRP A 80 -2.88 1.64 4.45
CA TRP A 80 -3.34 3.01 4.60
C TRP A 80 -3.79 3.32 6.03
N ARG A 81 -4.49 2.39 6.69
CA ARG A 81 -4.83 2.52 8.13
C ARG A 81 -3.61 2.56 9.02
N ILE A 82 -2.57 1.77 8.75
CA ILE A 82 -1.33 1.80 9.54
C ILE A 82 -0.65 3.18 9.42
N ILE A 83 -0.63 3.76 8.22
CA ILE A 83 0.08 5.02 7.95
C ILE A 83 -0.72 6.23 8.41
N THR A 84 -2.04 6.24 8.18
CA THR A 84 -2.88 7.44 8.33
C THR A 84 -3.89 7.36 9.48
N GLY A 85 -4.10 6.16 10.04
CA GLY A 85 -5.17 5.89 11.01
C GLY A 85 -6.58 5.91 10.43
N LYS A 86 -6.74 6.05 9.10
CA LYS A 86 -8.04 6.18 8.43
C LYS A 86 -8.33 4.95 7.57
N ARG A 87 -9.61 4.55 7.52
CA ARG A 87 -10.12 3.49 6.66
C ARG A 87 -11.01 4.08 5.57
N PHE A 88 -10.89 3.58 4.34
CA PHE A 88 -11.83 3.87 3.26
C PHE A 88 -12.80 2.71 3.06
N ASP A 89 -13.97 3.02 2.50
CA ASP A 89 -14.82 1.99 1.91
C ASP A 89 -14.17 1.47 0.62
N HIS A 90 -14.37 0.19 0.27
CA HIS A 90 -13.81 -0.39 -0.95
C HIS A 90 -14.38 0.22 -2.24
N SER A 91 -15.48 0.97 -2.16
CA SER A 91 -16.07 1.74 -3.26
C SER A 91 -15.63 3.21 -3.26
N ASP A 92 -14.83 3.66 -2.28
CA ASP A 92 -14.37 5.05 -2.20
C ASP A 92 -13.48 5.40 -3.41
N PRO A 93 -13.82 6.45 -4.18
CA PRO A 93 -13.03 6.88 -5.33
C PRO A 93 -11.57 7.20 -5.01
N LYS A 94 -11.27 7.67 -3.79
CA LYS A 94 -9.89 7.95 -3.37
C LYS A 94 -9.09 6.67 -3.22
N LEU A 95 -9.67 5.64 -2.62
CA LEU A 95 -9.00 4.35 -2.48
C LEU A 95 -8.75 3.72 -3.86
N LEU A 96 -9.73 3.81 -4.76
CA LEU A 96 -9.58 3.38 -6.16
C LEU A 96 -8.48 4.14 -6.88
N GLY A 97 -8.41 5.47 -6.73
CA GLY A 97 -7.33 6.28 -7.31
C GLY A 97 -5.94 5.95 -6.76
N ILE A 98 -5.83 5.64 -5.46
CA ILE A 98 -4.58 5.16 -4.84
C ILE A 98 -4.20 3.80 -5.42
N PHE A 99 -5.16 2.87 -5.52
CA PHE A 99 -4.97 1.56 -6.12
C PHE A 99 -4.48 1.66 -7.57
N GLU A 100 -5.11 2.50 -8.39
CA GLU A 100 -4.73 2.71 -9.79
C GLU A 100 -3.31 3.27 -9.89
N SER A 101 -2.98 4.27 -9.08
CA SER A 101 -1.64 4.87 -9.03
C SER A 101 -0.57 3.82 -8.66
N PHE A 102 -0.85 2.99 -7.67
CA PHE A 102 0.02 1.89 -7.25
C PHE A 102 0.18 0.83 -8.34
N PHE A 103 -0.90 0.45 -9.01
CA PHE A 103 -0.87 -0.51 -10.11
C PHE A 103 -0.07 0.04 -11.31
N MET A 104 -0.27 1.30 -11.66
CA MET A 104 0.47 1.97 -12.73
C MET A 104 1.97 2.05 -12.43
N ALA A 105 2.34 2.39 -11.18
CA ALA A 105 3.74 2.41 -10.75
C ALA A 105 4.41 1.02 -10.87
N ASN A 106 3.74 -0.04 -10.43
CA ASN A 106 4.28 -1.41 -10.51
C ASN A 106 4.40 -1.94 -11.94
N ARG A 107 3.47 -1.58 -12.84
CA ARG A 107 3.51 -2.00 -14.25
C ARG A 107 4.71 -1.41 -15.01
N ASN A 108 5.16 -0.22 -14.62
CA ASN A 108 6.28 0.46 -15.26
C ASN A 108 7.64 -0.08 -14.78
N HIS A 109 7.73 -0.66 -13.57
CA HIS A 109 8.95 -1.26 -13.08
C HIS A 109 9.33 -2.59 -13.75
N GLY A 110 8.36 -3.34 -14.31
CA GLY A 110 8.63 -4.62 -14.97
C GLY A 110 9.31 -4.54 -16.36
N ARG A 111 9.49 -3.35 -16.94
CA ARG A 111 10.13 -3.17 -18.26
C ARG A 111 11.63 -2.82 -18.22
N ASN A 112 12.19 -2.51 -17.05
CA ASN A 112 13.58 -2.03 -16.92
C ASN A 112 14.56 -3.05 -16.29
N ILE A 113 14.24 -4.35 -16.31
CA ILE A 113 15.05 -5.40 -15.63
C ILE A 113 15.65 -6.44 -16.58
N LEU A 114 15.58 -6.24 -17.89
CA LEU A 114 16.35 -7.03 -18.85
C LEU A 114 17.36 -6.08 -19.52
N PRO A 115 18.68 -6.29 -19.34
CA PRO A 115 19.66 -5.67 -20.22
C PRO A 115 19.54 -6.32 -21.62
N GLU A 116 19.63 -5.50 -22.67
CA GLU A 116 20.03 -6.00 -24.00
C GLU A 116 21.50 -6.48 -23.97
#